data_AF-B4DBM7-F1
#
_entry.id   AF-B4DBM7-F1
#
_cell.length_a   1.000
_cell.length_b   1.000
_cell.length_c   1.000
_cell.angle_alpha   90.00
_cell.angle_beta   90.00
_cell.angle_gamma   90.00
#
_symmetry.space_group_name_H-M   'P 1'
#
loop_
_entity.id
_entity.type
_entity.pdbx_description
1 polymer ?
#
loop_
_entity_poly.entity_id
_entity_poly.type
_entity_poly.pdbx_seq_one_letter_code
_entity_poly.pdbx_strand_id
1 'polypeptide(L)' 'MRHQRKTVKLGRKEGHRKSLLSNLAVSLIEHNRIKTTLAKAKALRPLAENWLHRQEEHHSCAPHGQGCAPPG' A
#
# COMPACT_ATOMS: atom_id res chain seq x y z
N MET A 1 -24.52 -5.57 -14.03
CA MET A 1 -23.93 -4.33 -13.48
C MET A 1 -23.12 -4.64 -12.23
N ARG A 2 -21.85 -4.20 -12.12
CA ARG A 2 -21.02 -4.40 -10.90
C ARG A 2 -21.18 -3.20 -9.97
N HIS A 3 -22.31 -3.15 -9.28
CA HIS A 3 -22.53 -2.20 -8.20
C HIS A 3 -21.56 -2.55 -7.05
N GLN A 4 -20.92 -1.54 -6.45
CA GLN A 4 -19.96 -1.61 -5.32
C GLN A 4 -18.44 -1.70 -5.59
N ARG A 5 -17.94 -1.66 -6.83
CA ARG A 5 -16.48 -1.48 -7.03
C ARG A 5 -16.08 -0.01 -6.84
N LYS A 6 -15.90 0.42 -5.57
CA LYS A 6 -15.31 1.72 -5.17
C LYS A 6 -13.79 1.76 -5.44
N THR A 7 -13.32 1.16 -6.52
CA THR A 7 -11.94 1.33 -6.96
C THR A 7 -11.89 2.67 -7.68
N VAL A 8 -11.24 3.67 -7.08
CA VAL A 8 -11.02 4.98 -7.72
C VAL A 8 -10.17 4.75 -8.97
N LYS A 9 -10.83 4.63 -10.13
CA LYS A 9 -10.16 4.49 -11.42
C LYS A 9 -9.60 5.85 -11.77
N LEU A 10 -8.31 6.06 -11.49
CA LEU A 10 -7.55 7.28 -11.82
C LEU A 10 -7.37 7.52 -13.34
N GLY A 11 -8.23 6.93 -14.18
CA GLY A 11 -8.18 7.02 -15.65
C GLY A 11 -6.98 6.33 -16.32
N ARG A 12 -6.28 5.43 -15.62
CA ARG A 12 -5.01 4.83 -16.07
C ARG A 12 -5.08 3.30 -16.16
N LYS A 13 -4.29 2.72 -17.08
CA LYS A 13 -4.03 1.26 -17.14
C LYS A 13 -3.45 0.77 -15.81
N GLU A 14 -3.71 -0.49 -15.47
CA GLU A 14 -3.39 -1.06 -14.16
C GLU A 14 -1.90 -0.95 -13.80
N GLY A 15 -1.00 -1.27 -14.74
CA GLY A 15 0.45 -1.17 -14.52
C GLY A 15 0.89 0.24 -14.13
N HIS A 16 0.51 1.25 -14.92
CA HIS A 16 0.85 2.63 -14.64
C HIS A 16 0.20 3.15 -13.33
N ARG A 17 -0.99 2.65 -12.97
CA ARG A 17 -1.61 2.97 -11.68
C ARG A 17 -0.80 2.45 -10.50
N LYS A 18 -0.29 1.21 -10.58
CA LYS A 18 0.56 0.62 -9.52
C LYS A 18 1.83 1.44 -9.33
N SER A 19 2.57 1.72 -10.40
CA SER A 19 3.80 2.52 -10.34
C SER A 19 3.55 3.92 -9.78
N LEU A 20 2.46 4.58 -10.19
CA LEU A 20 2.11 5.91 -9.67
C LEU A 20 1.87 5.88 -8.15
N LEU A 21 1.13 4.89 -7.66
CA LEU A 21 0.82 4.79 -6.23
C LEU A 21 2.08 4.42 -5.42
N SER A 22 2.94 3.54 -5.94
CA SER A 22 4.23 3.22 -5.31
C SER A 22 5.12 4.46 -5.19
N ASN A 23 5.25 5.26 -6.26
CA ASN A 23 6.07 6.47 -6.23
C ASN A 23 5.51 7.51 -5.24
N LEU A 24 4.19 7.67 -5.17
CA LEU A 24 3.56 8.57 -4.20
C LEU A 24 3.76 8.11 -2.75
N ALA A 25 3.78 6.80 -2.51
CA ALA A 25 4.07 6.24 -1.19
C ALA A 25 5.52 6.53 -0.78
N VAL A 26 6.49 6.32 -1.68
CA VAL A 26 7.91 6.61 -1.43
C VAL A 26 8.11 8.09 -1.10
N SER A 27 7.59 9.00 -1.94
CA SER A 27 7.70 10.45 -1.68
C SER A 27 7.00 10.89 -0.39
N LEU A 28 5.94 10.19 0.05
CA LEU A 28 5.28 10.48 1.33
C LEU A 28 6.19 10.11 2.51
N ILE A 29 6.92 8.99 2.42
CA ILE A 29 7.86 8.53 3.44
C ILE A 29 9.08 9.47 3.49
N GLU A 30 9.62 9.85 2.34
CA GLU A 30 10.82 10.71 2.26
C GLU A 30 10.57 12.14 2.76
N HIS A 31 9.44 12.74 2.37
CA HIS A 31 9.17 14.15 2.65
C HIS A 31 8.21 14.39 3.80
N ASN A 32 7.69 13.34 4.43
CA ASN A 32 6.64 13.33 5.47
C ASN A 32 5.30 13.97 5.08
N ARG A 33 5.25 14.79 4.02
CA ARG A 33 4.05 15.48 3.52
C ARG A 33 4.18 15.75 2.03
N ILE A 34 3.13 15.41 1.28
CA ILE A 34 3.05 15.67 -0.16
C ILE A 34 1.75 16.38 -0.52
N LYS A 35 1.79 17.28 -1.52
CA LYS A 35 0.59 17.89 -2.11
C LYS A 35 0.15 17.04 -3.31
N THR A 36 -1.04 16.46 -3.23
CA THR A 36 -1.60 15.59 -4.28
C THR A 36 -3.10 15.87 -4.46
N THR A 37 -3.72 15.31 -5.51
CA THR A 37 -5.16 15.47 -5.73
C THR A 37 -5.98 14.58 -4.79
N LEU A 38 -7.20 15.02 -4.46
CA LEU A 38 -8.10 14.30 -3.54
C LEU A 38 -8.30 12.82 -3.93
N ALA A 39 -8.47 12.55 -5.22
CA ALA A 39 -8.68 11.19 -5.73
C ALA A 39 -7.44 10.30 -5.55
N LYS A 40 -6.23 10.84 -5.76
CA LYS A 40 -4.97 10.12 -5.55
C LYS A 40 -4.73 9.87 -4.06
N ALA A 41 -4.97 10.86 -3.21
CA ALA A 41 -4.86 10.72 -1.76
C ALA A 41 -5.80 9.64 -1.22
N LYS A 42 -7.07 9.62 -1.65
CA LYS A 42 -8.04 8.56 -1.27
C LYS A 42 -7.59 7.16 -1.68
N ALA A 43 -6.93 7.03 -2.84
CA ALA A 43 -6.39 5.76 -3.30
C ALA A 43 -5.11 5.32 -2.56
N LEU A 44 -4.32 6.27 -2.06
CA LEU A 44 -3.07 6.01 -1.35
C LEU A 44 -3.28 5.56 0.10
N ARG A 45 -4.35 6.02 0.78
CA ARG A 45 -4.65 5.69 2.18
C ARG A 45 -4.57 4.18 2.53
N PRO A 46 -5.33 3.29 1.88
CA PRO A 46 -5.28 1.86 2.21
C PRO A 46 -3.94 1.21 1.85
N LEU A 47 -3.18 1.79 0.91
CA LEU A 47 -1.83 1.34 0.64
C LEU A 47 -0.92 1.71 1.81
N ALA A 48 -0.84 2.98 2.21
CA ALA A 48 0.04 3.39 3.30
C ALA A 48 -0.21 2.62 4.61
N GLU A 49 -1.48 2.35 4.92
CA GLU A 49 -1.88 1.61 6.12
C GLU A 49 -1.44 0.13 6.09
N ASN A 50 -1.60 -0.53 4.94
CA ASN A 50 -1.10 -1.90 4.76
C ASN A 50 0.42 -2.01 4.92
N TRP A 51 1.17 -0.97 4.55
CA TRP A 51 2.62 -0.96 4.71
C TRP A 51 3.00 -0.81 6.18
N LEU A 52 2.34 0.07 6.93
CA LEU A 52 2.57 0.22 8.36
C LEU A 52 2.26 -1.09 9.10
N HIS A 53 1.10 -1.69 8.83
CA HIS A 53 0.69 -2.95 9.47
C HIS A 53 1.67 -4.10 9.16
N ARG A 54 2.16 -4.19 7.92
CA ARG A 54 3.15 -5.22 7.53
C ARG A 54 4.51 -5.00 8.17
N GLN A 55 4.91 -3.76 8.45
CA GLN A 55 6.18 -3.47 9.11
C GLN A 55 6.17 -3.96 10.56
N GLU A 56 5.04 -3.84 11.25
CA GLU A 56 4.89 -4.31 12.64
C GLU A 56 5.04 -5.85 12.71
N GLU A 57 4.42 -6.58 11.77
CA GLU A 57 4.56 -8.05 11.65
C GLU A 57 6.02 -8.49 11.40
N HIS A 58 6.78 -7.74 10.59
CA HIS A 58 8.17 -8.09 10.27
C HIS A 58 9.14 -7.84 11.43
N HIS A 59 8.88 -6.84 12.29
CA HIS A 59 9.67 -6.62 13.51
C HIS A 59 9.37 -7.66 14.59
N SER A 60 8.20 -8.31 14.54
CA SER A 60 7.88 -9.48 15.38
C SER A 60 8.58 -10.76 14.92
N CYS A 61 9.18 -10.79 13.72
CA CYS A 61 9.80 -11.98 13.15
C CYS A 61 11.26 -11.72 12.77
N ALA A 62 12.15 -11.65 13.76
CA ALA A 62 13.59 -11.88 13.60
C ALA A 62 14.22 -12.34 14.92
N PRO A 63 15.25 -13.20 14.91
CA PRO A 63 15.34 -14.52 14.31
C PRO A 63 15.66 -15.54 15.43
N HIS A 64 14.72 -16.39 15.81
CA HIS A 64 15.09 -17.64 16.46
C HIS A 64 15.07 -18.72 15.39
N GLY A 65 16.26 -19.09 14.94
CA GLY A 65 16.43 -20.17 13.99
C GLY A 65 15.86 -21.46 14.57
N GLN A 66 14.65 -21.82 14.17
CA GLN A 66 14.08 -23.17 14.12
C GLN A 66 12.61 -23.08 13.71
N GLY A 67 12.30 -23.61 12.52
CA GLY A 67 11.00 -24.15 12.11
C GLY A 67 9.75 -23.32 12.35
N CYS A 68 9.26 -22.63 11.32
CA CYS A 68 7.83 -22.32 11.23
C CYS A 68 7.23 -23.16 10.10
N ALA A 69 6.50 -24.22 10.46
CA ALA A 69 5.66 -24.99 9.54
C ALA A 69 4.42 -24.15 9.14
N PRO A 70 3.95 -24.25 7.89
CA PRO A 70 2.74 -23.55 7.44
C PRO A 70 1.48 -24.15 8.09
N PRO A 71 0.47 -23.33 8.42
CA PRO A 71 -0.81 -23.85 8.87
C PRO A 71 -1.54 -24.55 7.72
N GLY A 72 -2.20 -25.67 8.05
CA GLY A 72 -3.04 -26.45 7.14
C GLY A 72 -4.35 -25.78 6.75
#